data_AF-A0A3D3Q877-F1
#
_entry.id   AF-A0A3D3Q877-F1
#
_cell.length_a   1.000
_cell.length_b   1.000
_cell.length_c   1.000
_cell.angle_alpha   90.00
_cell.angle_beta   90.00
_cell.angle_gamma   90.00
#
_symmetry.space_group_name_H-M   'P 1'
#
loop_
_entity.id
_entity.type
_entity.pdbx_description
1 polymer ?
#
loop_
_entity_poly.entity_id
_entity_poly.type
_entity_poly.pdbx_seq_one_letter_code
_entity_poly.pdbx_strand_id
1 'polypeptide(L)'
;RAVFSLSDLGRFKDAADLGKVDYLLILNWNENIIPAVSRLTQEQAAAYFMLGETTGTSAGGAAEEGKFLRVPGTNPFFPLRHGLQGNRFLSLLDTHPMEVYLMNTGRIGGRDGDERSKKIKIPTSSAVVKAIA
;
A
#
# COMPACT_ATOMS: atom_id res chain seq x y z
N ARG A 1 20.80 3.91 -3.72
CA ARG A 1 19.89 3.46 -4.81
C ARG A 1 20.73 2.63 -5.78
N ALA A 2 20.18 1.57 -6.34
CA ALA A 2 20.83 0.76 -7.37
C ALA A 2 19.85 0.61 -8.56
N VAL A 3 20.39 0.50 -9.77
CA VAL A 3 19.61 0.31 -11.01
C VAL A 3 20.17 -0.92 -11.71
N PHE A 4 19.30 -1.85 -12.05
CA PHE A 4 19.62 -3.13 -12.69
C PHE A 4 18.42 -3.60 -13.52
N SER A 5 18.65 -4.55 -14.43
CA SER A 5 17.58 -5.07 -15.29
C SER A 5 16.61 -5.93 -14.49
N LEU A 6 15.33 -5.95 -14.87
CA LEU A 6 14.35 -6.86 -14.25
C LEU A 6 14.79 -8.34 -14.37
N SER A 7 15.51 -8.69 -15.43
CA SER A 7 16.08 -10.02 -15.65
C SER A 7 17.07 -10.45 -14.57
N ASP A 8 17.74 -9.49 -13.91
CA ASP A 8 18.79 -9.77 -12.93
C ASP A 8 18.22 -10.34 -11.61
N LEU A 9 16.89 -10.29 -11.43
CA LEU A 9 16.19 -10.86 -10.27
C LEU A 9 16.10 -12.40 -10.31
N GLY A 10 16.38 -13.04 -11.46
CA GLY A 10 16.33 -14.49 -11.66
C GLY A 10 14.92 -15.10 -11.70
N ARG A 11 13.96 -14.53 -10.95
CA ARG A 11 12.52 -14.85 -11.01
C ARG A 11 11.74 -13.61 -11.44
N PHE A 12 11.46 -13.52 -12.72
CA PHE A 12 10.70 -12.44 -13.34
C PHE A 12 9.75 -12.99 -14.40
N LYS A 13 8.81 -12.17 -14.84
CA LYS A 13 7.88 -12.49 -15.94
C LYS A 13 7.64 -11.22 -16.75
N ASP A 14 7.44 -11.36 -18.06
CA ASP A 14 7.03 -10.24 -18.90
C ASP A 14 5.64 -9.75 -18.47
N ALA A 15 5.44 -8.44 -18.45
CA ALA A 15 4.16 -7.83 -18.12
C ALA A 15 3.05 -8.24 -19.12
N ALA A 16 3.41 -8.50 -20.38
CA ALA A 16 2.50 -8.97 -21.42
C ALA A 16 1.95 -10.39 -21.14
N ASP A 17 2.66 -11.18 -20.34
CA ASP A 17 2.29 -12.55 -20.01
C ASP A 17 1.52 -12.67 -18.68
N LEU A 18 1.22 -11.54 -18.02
CA LEU A 18 0.49 -11.52 -16.75
C LEU A 18 -0.99 -11.80 -16.96
N GLY A 19 -1.56 -12.61 -16.06
CA GLY A 19 -3.00 -12.85 -16.00
C GLY A 19 -3.74 -11.68 -15.36
N LYS A 20 -5.02 -11.90 -15.04
CA LYS A 20 -5.80 -10.95 -14.25
C LYS A 20 -5.24 -10.84 -12.83
N VAL A 21 -5.49 -9.69 -12.22
CA VAL A 21 -5.15 -9.44 -10.81
C VAL A 21 -6.33 -9.90 -9.95
N ASP A 22 -6.09 -10.87 -9.08
CA ASP A 22 -7.10 -11.35 -8.13
C ASP A 22 -7.09 -10.56 -6.82
N TYR A 23 -5.92 -10.04 -6.43
CA TYR A 23 -5.69 -9.36 -5.14
C TYR A 23 -4.92 -8.05 -5.31
N LEU A 24 -5.36 -7.00 -4.62
CA LEU A 24 -4.63 -5.74 -4.52
C LEU A 24 -4.31 -5.43 -3.06
N LEU A 25 -3.03 -5.22 -2.76
CA LEU A 25 -2.56 -4.89 -1.42
C LEU A 25 -2.15 -3.42 -1.35
N ILE A 26 -2.85 -2.64 -0.52
CA ILE A 26 -2.44 -1.28 -0.14
C ILE A 26 -1.51 -1.41 1.06
N LEU A 27 -0.22 -1.14 0.86
CA LEU A 27 0.75 -1.08 1.94
C LEU A 27 0.68 0.26 2.64
N ASN A 28 0.52 0.23 3.95
CA ASN A 28 0.54 1.43 4.78
C ASN A 28 1.50 1.24 5.97
N TRP A 29 2.09 2.32 6.44
CA TRP A 29 2.80 2.34 7.72
C TRP A 29 2.01 3.19 8.71
N ASN A 30 1.43 2.54 9.71
CA ASN A 30 0.70 3.19 10.79
C ASN A 30 1.11 2.59 12.12
N GLU A 31 1.15 3.40 13.17
CA GLU A 31 1.64 2.97 14.48
C GLU A 31 0.55 2.82 15.54
N ASN A 32 -0.74 2.91 15.19
CA ASN A 32 -1.77 2.99 16.22
C ASN A 32 -3.13 2.39 15.84
N ILE A 33 -3.69 2.78 14.70
CA ILE A 33 -5.11 2.59 14.40
C ILE A 33 -5.33 1.38 13.48
N ILE A 34 -4.42 1.14 12.53
CA ILE A 34 -4.65 0.18 11.46
C ILE A 34 -4.22 -1.22 11.92
N PRO A 35 -5.10 -2.25 11.80
CA PRO A 35 -4.73 -3.62 12.14
C PRO A 35 -3.68 -4.17 11.17
N ALA A 36 -3.15 -5.36 11.45
CA ALA A 36 -2.14 -5.97 10.57
C ALA A 36 -2.64 -6.14 9.13
N VAL A 37 -3.90 -6.50 8.97
CA VAL A 37 -4.57 -6.62 7.68
C VAL A 37 -6.07 -6.35 7.82
N SER A 38 -6.69 -5.78 6.80
CA SER A 38 -8.14 -5.67 6.67
C SER A 38 -8.54 -5.82 5.21
N ARG A 39 -9.58 -6.62 4.95
CA ARG A 39 -10.25 -6.65 3.65
C ARG A 39 -11.16 -5.43 3.54
N LEU A 40 -11.08 -4.72 2.43
CA LEU A 40 -11.84 -3.50 2.18
C LEU A 40 -12.97 -3.77 1.18
N THR A 41 -14.08 -3.03 1.31
CA THR A 41 -15.02 -2.88 0.18
C THR A 41 -14.38 -2.01 -0.92
N GLN A 42 -14.98 -1.99 -2.10
CA GLN A 42 -14.46 -1.19 -3.21
C GLN A 42 -14.46 0.32 -2.88
N GLU A 43 -15.49 0.80 -2.20
CA GLU A 43 -15.62 2.19 -1.76
C GLU A 43 -14.59 2.52 -0.69
N GLN A 44 -14.37 1.62 0.26
CA GLN A 44 -13.32 1.78 1.28
C GLN A 44 -11.93 1.80 0.65
N ALA A 45 -11.67 0.94 -0.35
CA ALA A 45 -10.42 0.93 -1.08
C ALA A 45 -10.19 2.25 -1.82
N ALA A 46 -11.19 2.74 -2.55
CA ALA A 46 -11.12 4.01 -3.27
C ALA A 46 -10.92 5.20 -2.33
N ALA A 47 -11.66 5.24 -1.21
CA ALA A 47 -11.52 6.26 -0.20
C ALA A 47 -10.14 6.24 0.47
N TYR A 48 -9.64 5.06 0.84
CA TYR A 48 -8.34 4.92 1.49
C TYR A 48 -7.17 5.26 0.54
N PHE A 49 -7.29 4.86 -0.73
CA PHE A 49 -6.33 5.26 -1.78
C PHE A 49 -6.25 6.79 -1.94
N MET A 50 -7.38 7.48 -1.82
CA MET A 50 -7.44 8.94 -1.87
C MET A 50 -6.94 9.61 -0.59
N LEU A 51 -7.09 8.96 0.57
CA LEU A 51 -6.47 9.43 1.81
C LEU A 51 -4.94 9.44 1.67
N GLY A 52 -4.40 8.43 0.98
CA GLY A 52 -3.00 8.41 0.58
C GLY A 52 -2.06 8.48 1.79
N GLU A 53 -2.42 7.78 2.86
CA GLU A 53 -1.60 7.75 4.07
C GLU A 53 -0.27 7.09 3.74
N THR A 54 0.76 7.91 3.75
CA THR A 54 2.14 7.49 3.56
C THR A 54 3.00 8.13 4.63
N THR A 55 4.13 7.50 4.92
CA THR A 55 5.19 8.12 5.72
C THR A 55 6.17 8.70 4.74
N GLY A 56 6.50 9.98 4.90
CA GLY A 56 7.47 10.63 4.02
C GLY A 56 8.74 9.78 3.93
N THR A 57 9.08 9.44 2.70
CA THR A 57 10.26 8.63 2.40
C THR A 57 11.45 9.57 2.27
N SER A 58 12.66 9.07 2.48
CA SER A 58 13.91 9.83 2.27
C SER A 58 14.04 10.41 0.85
N ALA A 59 13.21 9.98 -0.11
CA ALA A 59 13.12 10.57 -1.45
C ALA A 59 12.45 11.97 -1.47
N GLY A 60 11.65 12.32 -0.46
CA GLY A 60 11.03 13.65 -0.30
C GLY A 60 11.95 14.69 0.35
N GLY A 61 13.18 14.30 0.68
CA GLY A 61 14.14 15.13 1.43
C GLY A 61 14.13 14.83 2.93
N ALA A 62 15.25 15.13 3.61
CA ALA A 62 15.44 14.86 5.04
C ALA A 62 14.40 15.57 5.95
N ALA A 63 13.74 16.61 5.45
CA ALA A 63 12.70 17.34 6.18
C ALA A 63 11.35 16.61 6.24
N GLU A 64 11.11 15.65 5.33
CA GLU A 64 9.83 14.93 5.22
C GLU A 64 9.91 13.49 5.75
N GLU A 65 11.11 13.00 6.03
CA GLU A 65 11.34 11.66 6.56
C GLU A 65 10.65 11.49 7.92
N GLY A 66 9.76 10.49 8.01
CA GLY A 66 9.01 10.19 9.24
C GLY A 66 7.74 11.02 9.48
N LYS A 67 7.41 12.00 8.61
CA LYS A 67 6.13 12.71 8.70
C LYS A 67 5.00 11.89 8.08
N PHE A 68 3.85 11.88 8.74
CA PHE A 68 2.62 11.36 8.14
C PHE A 68 2.12 12.34 7.10
N LEU A 69 2.04 11.87 5.85
CA LEU A 69 1.52 12.62 4.73
C LEU A 69 0.23 11.98 4.24
N ARG A 70 -0.69 12.83 3.78
CA ARG A 70 -1.92 12.43 3.12
C ARG A 70 -1.88 12.96 1.70
N VAL A 71 -1.35 12.13 0.82
CA VAL A 71 -1.12 12.49 -0.57
C VAL A 71 -1.71 11.38 -1.44
N PRO A 72 -2.69 11.68 -2.32
CA PRO A 72 -3.36 10.67 -3.13
C PRO A 72 -2.38 9.75 -3.85
N GLY A 73 -2.70 8.46 -3.92
CA GLY A 73 -1.74 7.38 -4.16
C GLY A 73 -0.89 7.47 -5.43
N THR A 74 -1.27 8.25 -6.46
CA THR A 74 -0.46 8.43 -7.69
C THR A 74 0.21 9.79 -7.82
N ASN A 75 0.14 10.67 -6.81
CA ASN A 75 0.88 11.93 -6.82
C ASN A 75 2.40 11.68 -6.67
N PRO A 76 3.30 12.45 -7.31
CA PRO A 76 3.08 13.62 -8.17
C PRO A 76 2.74 13.30 -9.64
N PHE A 77 2.46 12.05 -9.99
CA PHE A 77 2.43 11.57 -11.38
C PHE A 77 1.05 11.65 -12.05
N PHE A 78 0.04 12.21 -11.37
CA PHE A 78 -1.31 12.33 -11.92
C PHE A 78 -1.66 13.80 -12.21
N PRO A 79 -1.58 14.24 -13.48
CA PRO A 79 -1.69 15.65 -13.84
C PRO A 79 -3.12 16.20 -13.82
N LEU A 80 -4.13 15.34 -13.65
CA LEU A 80 -5.54 15.74 -13.60
C LEU A 80 -6.00 15.99 -12.15
N ARG A 81 -7.25 16.41 -11.98
CA ARG A 81 -7.86 16.63 -10.65
C ARG A 81 -7.76 15.36 -9.79
N HIS A 82 -7.30 15.48 -8.55
CA HIS A 82 -7.10 14.34 -7.65
C HIS A 82 -8.32 13.43 -7.50
N GLY A 83 -9.53 13.99 -7.43
CA GLY A 83 -10.77 13.18 -7.33
C GLY A 83 -10.97 12.21 -8.50
N LEU A 84 -10.40 12.48 -9.67
CA LEU A 84 -10.46 11.57 -10.82
C LEU A 84 -9.64 10.29 -10.59
N GLN A 85 -8.61 10.32 -9.73
CA GLN A 85 -7.83 9.13 -9.39
C GLN A 85 -8.70 8.11 -8.65
N GLY A 86 -9.40 8.56 -7.60
CA GLY A 86 -10.29 7.71 -6.80
C GLY A 86 -11.47 7.18 -7.61
N ASN A 87 -12.09 8.04 -8.42
CA ASN A 87 -13.17 7.62 -9.32
C ASN A 87 -12.70 6.59 -10.35
N ARG A 88 -11.51 6.78 -10.92
CA ARG A 88 -10.93 5.82 -11.86
C ARG A 88 -10.61 4.50 -11.17
N PHE A 89 -10.05 4.54 -9.96
CA PHE A 89 -9.75 3.34 -9.20
C PHE A 89 -11.03 2.56 -8.85
N LEU A 90 -12.08 3.24 -8.38
CA LEU A 90 -13.38 2.62 -8.12
C LEU A 90 -13.98 1.98 -9.37
N SER A 91 -13.95 2.68 -10.51
CA SER A 91 -14.43 2.13 -11.80
C SER A 91 -13.62 0.90 -12.26
N LEU A 92 -12.33 0.82 -11.95
CA LEU A 92 -11.52 -0.35 -12.23
C LEU A 92 -11.91 -1.54 -11.35
N LEU A 93 -12.19 -1.32 -10.05
CA LEU A 93 -12.64 -2.39 -9.15
C LEU A 93 -14.02 -2.94 -9.53
N ASP A 94 -14.91 -2.11 -10.07
CA ASP A 94 -16.21 -2.52 -10.58
C ASP A 94 -16.10 -3.39 -11.85
N THR A 95 -15.29 -2.94 -12.82
CA THR A 95 -15.12 -3.63 -14.11
C THR A 95 -14.17 -4.83 -14.06
N HIS A 96 -13.26 -4.84 -13.08
CA HIS A 96 -12.27 -5.89 -12.87
C HIS A 96 -12.26 -6.27 -11.38
N PRO A 97 -13.23 -7.10 -10.95
CA PRO A 97 -13.37 -7.46 -9.55
C PRO A 97 -12.09 -8.13 -9.04
N MET A 98 -11.53 -7.56 -7.98
CA MET A 98 -10.37 -8.08 -7.24
C MET A 98 -10.58 -7.80 -5.76
N GLU A 99 -9.99 -8.63 -4.90
CA GLU A 99 -10.07 -8.43 -3.46
C GLU A 99 -9.02 -7.42 -3.01
N VAL A 100 -9.47 -6.36 -2.33
CA VAL A 100 -8.57 -5.31 -1.85
C VAL A 100 -8.29 -5.48 -0.37
N TYR A 101 -7.01 -5.46 -0.01
CA TYR A 101 -6.53 -5.57 1.35
C TYR A 101 -5.68 -4.35 1.72
N LEU A 102 -5.95 -3.78 2.88
CA LEU A 102 -5.06 -2.83 3.55
C LEU A 102 -4.13 -3.60 4.48
N MET A 103 -2.82 -3.47 4.29
CA MET A 103 -1.81 -4.15 5.10
C MET A 103 -0.92 -3.13 5.82
N ASN A 104 -0.93 -3.19 7.15
CA ASN A 104 -0.06 -2.36 7.97
C ASN A 104 1.35 -2.99 8.05
N THR A 105 2.37 -2.17 7.81
CA THR A 105 3.81 -2.51 7.93
C THR A 105 4.48 -1.73 9.07
N GLY A 106 3.70 -0.96 9.82
CA GLY A 106 4.03 -0.23 11.02
C GLY A 106 3.87 -1.10 12.28
N ARG A 107 3.04 -0.64 13.21
CA ARG A 107 2.83 -1.23 14.54
C ARG A 107 1.34 -1.37 14.85
N ILE A 108 1.01 -2.30 15.74
CA ILE A 108 -0.33 -2.49 16.30
C ILE A 108 -0.30 -2.38 17.83
N GLY A 109 -1.39 -1.93 18.44
CA GLY A 109 -1.51 -1.88 19.91
C GLY A 109 -0.80 -0.68 20.57
N GLY A 110 -0.38 0.32 19.79
CA GLY A 110 0.24 1.55 20.29
C GLY A 110 1.51 1.93 19.52
N ARG A 111 1.99 3.16 19.75
CA ARG A 111 3.23 3.68 19.16
C ARG A 111 4.47 3.02 19.76
N ASP A 112 5.64 3.32 19.22
CA ASP A 112 6.90 2.92 19.83
C ASP A 112 7.00 3.45 21.28
N GLY A 113 7.43 2.59 22.21
CA GLY A 113 7.46 2.88 23.64
C GLY A 113 6.23 2.47 24.45
N ASP A 114 5.10 2.11 23.83
CA ASP A 114 3.96 1.49 24.54
C ASP A 114 4.22 -0.03 24.72
N GLU A 115 4.05 -0.55 25.93
CA GLU A 115 4.29 -1.98 26.25
C GLU A 115 3.39 -2.94 25.47
N ARG A 116 2.21 -2.49 25.05
CA ARG A 116 1.26 -3.28 24.24
C ARG A 116 1.63 -3.25 22.75
N SER A 117 2.50 -2.33 22.36
CA SER A 117 2.85 -2.10 20.96
C SER A 117 3.67 -3.25 20.38
N LYS A 118 3.21 -3.77 19.26
CA LYS A 118 3.91 -4.82 18.50
C LYS A 118 4.25 -4.30 17.11
N LYS A 119 5.54 -4.25 16.80
CA LYS A 119 6.03 -4.01 15.44
C LYS A 119 5.64 -5.18 14.54
N ILE A 120 5.01 -4.90 13.40
CA ILE A 120 4.76 -5.91 12.37
C ILE A 120 6.10 -6.18 11.68
N LYS A 121 6.66 -7.38 11.90
CA LYS A 121 7.94 -7.80 11.32
C LYS A 121 7.71 -8.45 9.96
N ILE A 122 8.78 -8.48 9.14
CA ILE A 122 8.75 -9.10 7.80
C ILE A 122 8.15 -10.51 7.81
N PRO A 123 8.50 -11.44 8.74
CA PRO A 123 7.88 -12.77 8.75
C PRO A 123 6.36 -12.74 8.93
N THR A 124 5.84 -11.81 9.74
CA THR A 124 4.41 -11.61 9.95
C THR A 124 3.75 -11.08 8.68
N SER A 125 4.35 -10.06 8.05
CA SER A 125 3.86 -9.53 6.76
C SER A 125 3.85 -10.61 5.67
N SER A 126 4.91 -11.42 5.56
CA SER A 126 4.95 -12.52 4.60
C SER A 126 3.92 -13.60 4.91
N ALA A 127 3.65 -13.91 6.17
CA ALA A 127 2.60 -14.85 6.55
C ALA A 127 1.20 -14.33 6.19
N VAL A 128 0.95 -13.03 6.36
CA VAL A 128 -0.30 -12.39 5.91
C VAL A 128 -0.46 -12.50 4.39
N VAL A 129 0.57 -12.17 3.61
CA VAL A 129 0.50 -12.29 2.14
C VAL A 129 0.22 -13.73 1.71
N LYS A 130 0.89 -14.72 2.31
CA LYS A 130 0.66 -16.15 2.04
C LYS A 130 -0.72 -16.66 2.45
N ALA A 131 -1.39 -15.97 3.39
CA ALA A 131 -2.75 -16.32 3.79
C ALA A 131 -3.80 -15.72 2.84
N ILE A 132 -3.42 -14.68 2.09
CA ILE A 132 -4.26 -14.06 1.05
C ILE A 132 -4.12 -14.80 -0.28
N ALA A 133 -2.89 -15.17 -0.67
CA ALA A 133 -2.55 -15.72 -1.98
C ALA A 133 -1.57 -16.91 -1.91
#